data_AF-A0A127B4N2-F1
#
_entry.id   AF-A0A127B4N2-F1
#
_cell.length_a   1.000
_cell.length_b   1.000
_cell.length_c   1.000
_cell.angle_alpha   90.00
_cell.angle_beta   90.00
_cell.angle_gamma   90.00
#
_symmetry.space_group_name_H-M   'P 1'
#
loop_
_entity.id
_entity.type
_entity.pdbx_description
1 polymer ?
#
loop_
_entity_poly.entity_id
_entity_poly.type
_entity_poly.pdbx_seq_one_letter_code
_entity_poly.pdbx_strand_id
1 'polypeptide(L)'
;MQLKSLSTQWTKVAAVLLMAGALAWTIKLAVIISTNGRIIDTGAAALLMKLGILLLALGSTGIGFRLSEHRPVWVRVLSMLLSPLLAFGLFLLFAKVVTPLVVDPFLQDSNIWYAQQEAPIGLAVIFFLTLGIILLKNYKTARS
;
A
#
# COMPACT_ATOMS: atom_id res chain seq x y z
N MET A 1 -19.26 25.12 3.21
CA MET A 1 -18.04 25.29 2.38
C MET A 1 -16.81 24.57 2.96
N GLN A 2 -16.59 24.59 4.28
CA GLN A 2 -15.41 23.99 4.95
C GLN A 2 -15.30 22.44 4.86
N LEU A 3 -16.41 21.70 4.86
CA LEU A 3 -16.36 20.23 4.76
C LEU A 3 -15.82 19.72 3.42
N LYS A 4 -16.09 20.45 2.32
CA LYS A 4 -15.55 20.11 0.99
C LYS A 4 -14.04 20.37 0.90
N SER A 5 -13.53 21.42 1.52
CA SER A 5 -12.08 21.69 1.53
C SER A 5 -11.31 20.67 2.39
N LEU A 6 -11.85 20.27 3.54
CA LEU A 6 -11.24 19.22 4.37
C LEU A 6 -11.21 17.87 3.66
N SER A 7 -12.29 17.52 2.94
CA SER A 7 -12.40 16.26 2.20
C SER A 7 -11.37 16.10 1.07
N THR A 8 -11.13 17.18 0.34
CA THR A 8 -10.21 17.20 -0.79
C THR A 8 -8.77 17.18 -0.30
N GLN A 9 -8.45 17.90 0.78
CA GLN A 9 -7.14 17.82 1.42
C GLN A 9 -6.85 16.43 2.00
N TRP A 10 -7.85 15.76 2.59
CA TRP A 10 -7.68 14.39 3.09
C TRP A 10 -7.29 13.40 1.98
N THR A 11 -7.93 13.50 0.81
CA THR A 11 -7.60 12.65 -0.35
C THR A 11 -6.15 12.83 -0.78
N LYS A 12 -5.63 14.07 -0.78
CA LYS A 12 -4.22 14.37 -1.07
C LYS A 12 -3.29 13.77 -0.02
N VAL A 13 -3.56 13.98 1.26
CA VAL A 13 -2.76 13.43 2.37
C VAL A 13 -2.72 11.91 2.29
N ALA A 14 -3.87 11.27 2.11
CA ALA A 14 -3.98 9.83 2.00
C ALA A 14 -3.22 9.26 0.79
N ALA A 15 -3.25 9.95 -0.36
CA ALA A 15 -2.45 9.58 -1.53
C ALA A 15 -0.95 9.62 -1.22
N VAL A 16 -0.47 10.67 -0.56
CA VAL A 16 0.93 10.80 -0.14
C VAL A 16 1.31 9.72 0.87
N LEU A 17 0.43 9.39 1.82
CA LEU A 17 0.65 8.31 2.78
C LEU A 17 0.75 6.94 2.10
N LEU A 18 -0.11 6.63 1.12
CA LEU A 18 0.00 5.40 0.32
C LEU A 18 1.35 5.32 -0.40
N MET A 19 1.75 6.41 -1.06
CA MET A 19 3.02 6.47 -1.78
C MET A 19 4.22 6.35 -0.83
N ALA A 20 4.17 7.01 0.33
CA ALA A 20 5.23 6.94 1.35
C ALA A 20 5.31 5.54 1.97
N GLY A 21 4.18 4.87 2.21
CA GLY A 21 4.14 3.50 2.70
C GLY A 21 4.72 2.51 1.69
N ALA A 22 4.34 2.65 0.41
CA ALA A 22 4.94 1.87 -0.67
C ALA A 22 6.45 2.13 -0.78
N LEU A 23 6.88 3.39 -0.68
CA LEU A 23 8.31 3.74 -0.70
C LEU A 23 9.07 3.14 0.48
N ALA A 24 8.51 3.14 1.69
CA ALA A 24 9.12 2.51 2.86
C ALA A 24 9.34 1.01 2.61
N TRP A 25 8.38 0.32 2.00
CA TRP A 25 8.53 -1.08 1.60
C TRP A 25 9.53 -1.27 0.46
N THR A 26 9.62 -0.35 -0.51
CA THR A 26 10.69 -0.37 -1.52
C THR A 26 12.07 -0.29 -0.87
N ILE A 27 12.24 0.61 0.10
CA ILE A 27 13.50 0.74 0.85
C ILE A 27 13.78 -0.53 1.65
N LYS A 28 12.75 -1.16 2.26
CA LYS A 28 12.90 -2.46 2.93
C LYS A 28 13.47 -3.51 1.97
N LEU A 29 12.88 -3.63 0.78
CA LEU A 29 13.34 -4.58 -0.24
C LEU A 29 14.79 -4.27 -0.66
N ALA A 30 15.16 -3.00 -0.80
CA ALA A 30 16.54 -2.61 -1.09
C ALA A 30 17.53 -3.04 0.01
N VAL A 31 17.14 -2.96 1.29
CA VAL A 31 17.94 -3.45 2.43
C VAL A 31 18.08 -4.96 2.40
N ILE A 32 17.01 -5.69 2.09
CA ILE A 32 17.04 -7.16 1.98
C ILE A 32 17.98 -7.60 0.84
N ILE A 33 17.86 -6.96 -0.32
CA ILE A 33 18.70 -7.23 -1.49
C ILE A 33 20.16 -6.90 -1.18
N SER A 34 20.45 -5.73 -0.58
CA SER A 34 21.83 -5.33 -0.27
C SER A 34 22.50 -6.19 0.81
N THR A 35 21.69 -6.86 1.64
CA THR A 35 22.18 -7.80 2.67
C THR A 35 22.06 -9.26 2.25
N ASN A 36 21.71 -9.52 0.99
CA ASN A 36 21.49 -10.87 0.44
C ASN A 36 20.57 -11.74 1.33
N GLY A 37 19.48 -11.15 1.82
CA GLY A 37 18.51 -11.85 2.69
C GLY A 37 18.94 -12.03 4.14
N ARG A 38 20.07 -11.46 4.59
CA ARG A 38 20.50 -11.58 6.00
C ARG A 38 19.64 -10.77 6.97
N ILE A 39 19.10 -9.62 6.53
CA ILE A 39 18.27 -8.74 7.35
C ILE A 39 16.88 -8.64 6.73
N ILE A 40 15.94 -9.48 7.19
CA ILE A 40 14.57 -9.54 6.69
C ILE A 40 13.58 -8.97 7.72
N ASP A 41 13.58 -9.53 8.93
CA ASP A 41 12.62 -9.19 9.99
C ASP A 41 13.24 -8.46 11.20
N THR A 42 14.49 -7.99 11.06
CA THR A 42 15.23 -7.33 12.14
C THR A 42 15.74 -5.94 11.74
N GLY A 43 16.12 -5.15 12.74
CA GLY A 43 16.72 -3.83 12.56
C GLY A 43 15.91 -2.89 11.67
N ALA A 44 16.56 -2.31 10.66
CA ALA A 44 15.96 -1.35 9.74
C ALA A 44 14.81 -1.95 8.90
N ALA A 45 14.93 -3.21 8.47
CA ALA A 45 13.91 -3.86 7.64
C ALA A 45 12.59 -4.05 8.41
N ALA A 46 12.67 -4.43 9.70
CA ALA A 46 11.49 -4.55 10.56
C ALA A 46 10.81 -3.19 10.83
N LEU A 47 11.61 -2.14 11.03
CA LEU A 47 11.09 -0.79 11.22
C LEU A 47 10.38 -0.28 9.95
N LEU A 48 10.98 -0.47 8.78
CA LEU A 48 10.39 -0.10 7.49
C LEU A 48 9.12 -0.90 7.18
N MET A 49 9.07 -2.18 7.57
CA MET A 49 7.86 -3.01 7.48
C MET A 49 6.71 -2.38 8.26
N LYS A 50 6.93 -2.07 9.55
CA LYS A 50 5.91 -1.48 10.43
C LYS A 50 5.46 -0.09 9.97
N LEU A 51 6.41 0.76 9.56
CA LEU A 51 6.09 2.08 9.01
C LEU A 51 5.25 1.96 7.74
N GLY A 52 5.64 1.08 6.82
CA GLY A 52 4.88 0.86 5.60
C GLY A 52 3.45 0.37 5.89
N ILE A 53 3.27 -0.59 6.82
CA ILE A 53 1.92 -1.04 7.25
C ILE A 53 1.09 0.14 7.75
N LEU A 54 1.64 0.96 8.66
CA LEU A 54 0.92 2.08 9.26
C LEU A 54 0.54 3.13 8.22
N LEU A 55 1.48 3.49 7.35
CA LEU A 55 1.28 4.48 6.29
C LEU A 55 0.27 3.99 5.24
N LEU A 56 0.35 2.72 4.83
CA LEU A 56 -0.59 2.11 3.90
C LEU A 56 -1.99 2.00 4.50
N ALA A 57 -2.11 1.61 5.77
CA ALA A 57 -3.38 1.55 6.48
C ALA A 57 -4.04 2.94 6.52
N LEU A 58 -3.32 3.97 7.00
CA LEU A 58 -3.85 5.33 7.03
C LEU A 58 -4.16 5.87 5.63
N GLY A 59 -3.28 5.65 4.66
CA GLY A 59 -3.47 6.08 3.28
C GLY A 59 -4.66 5.40 2.60
N SER A 60 -4.94 4.12 2.90
CA SER A 60 -6.07 3.39 2.32
C SER A 60 -7.42 4.00 2.69
N THR A 61 -7.53 4.67 3.85
CA THR A 61 -8.78 5.35 4.25
C THR A 61 -9.21 6.43 3.25
N GLY A 62 -8.25 7.04 2.53
CA GLY A 62 -8.56 8.00 1.47
C GLY A 62 -9.22 7.36 0.26
N ILE A 63 -8.95 6.08 -0.01
CA ILE A 63 -9.62 5.30 -1.06
C ILE A 63 -11.10 5.13 -0.68
N GLY A 64 -11.37 4.61 0.51
CA GLY A 64 -12.74 4.44 1.01
C GLY A 64 -13.51 5.75 1.06
N PHE A 65 -12.85 6.82 1.50
CA PHE A 65 -13.43 8.15 1.50
C PHE A 65 -13.82 8.61 0.09
N ARG A 66 -12.92 8.48 -0.89
CA ARG A 66 -13.16 8.93 -2.26
C ARG A 66 -14.26 8.11 -2.95
N LEU A 67 -14.26 6.79 -2.76
CA LEU A 67 -15.29 5.89 -3.32
C LEU A 67 -16.70 6.17 -2.77
N SER A 68 -16.79 6.77 -1.59
CA SER A 68 -18.05 7.05 -0.89
C SER A 68 -18.42 8.54 -0.88
N GLU A 69 -17.72 9.40 -1.62
CA GLU A 69 -17.87 10.86 -1.55
C GLU A 69 -19.30 11.37 -1.87
N HIS A 70 -20.07 10.63 -2.67
CA HIS A 70 -21.47 10.96 -2.99
C HIS A 70 -22.51 10.18 -2.15
N ARG A 71 -22.04 9.39 -1.18
CA ARG A 71 -22.88 8.56 -0.30
C ARG A 71 -23.17 9.29 1.02
N PRO A 72 -24.18 8.87 1.80
CA PRO A 72 -24.45 9.43 3.12
C PRO A 72 -23.26 9.26 4.09
N VAL A 73 -23.19 10.11 5.11
CA VAL A 73 -22.02 10.22 6.02
C VAL A 73 -21.66 8.87 6.66
N TRP A 74 -22.64 8.08 7.08
CA TRP A 74 -22.39 6.78 7.71
C TRP A 74 -21.71 5.79 6.75
N VAL A 75 -22.08 5.78 5.46
CA VAL A 75 -21.41 4.95 4.43
C VAL A 75 -19.96 5.38 4.24
N ARG A 76 -19.67 6.68 4.36
CA ARG A 76 -18.31 7.20 4.24
C ARG A 76 -17.43 6.72 5.38
N VAL A 77 -17.92 6.88 6.61
CA VAL A 77 -17.20 6.44 7.81
C VAL A 77 -16.95 4.93 7.72
N LEU A 78 -17.96 4.14 7.36
CA LEU A 78 -17.81 2.70 7.20
C LEU A 78 -16.77 2.35 6.11
N SER A 79 -16.84 3.01 4.96
CA SER A 79 -15.89 2.79 3.86
C SER A 79 -14.45 3.13 4.26
N MET A 80 -14.24 4.20 5.02
CA MET A 80 -12.93 4.58 5.55
C MET A 80 -12.40 3.54 6.53
N LEU A 81 -13.24 3.02 7.43
CA LEU A 81 -12.86 2.01 8.42
C LEU A 81 -12.58 0.64 7.80
N LEU A 82 -13.32 0.27 6.75
CA LEU A 82 -13.12 -1.01 6.05
C LEU A 82 -11.95 -0.98 5.06
N SER A 83 -11.52 0.18 4.58
CA SER A 83 -10.44 0.27 3.59
C SER A 83 -9.09 -0.30 4.05
N PRO A 84 -8.64 -0.07 5.30
CA PRO A 84 -7.44 -0.73 5.82
C PRO A 84 -7.57 -2.26 5.84
N LEU A 85 -8.76 -2.78 6.16
CA LEU A 85 -9.01 -4.23 6.15
C LEU A 85 -8.93 -4.78 4.73
N LEU A 86 -9.47 -4.06 3.75
CA LEU A 86 -9.35 -4.43 2.34
C LEU A 86 -7.90 -4.37 1.85
N ALA A 87 -7.13 -3.35 2.27
CA ALA A 87 -5.71 -3.25 1.93
C ALA A 87 -4.91 -4.43 2.50
N PHE A 88 -5.20 -4.83 3.74
CA PHE A 88 -4.59 -6.02 4.35
C PHE A 88 -5.06 -7.32 3.69
N GLY A 89 -6.36 -7.44 3.39
CA GLY A 89 -6.91 -8.59 2.65
C GLY A 89 -6.28 -8.73 1.26
N LEU A 90 -6.00 -7.63 0.58
CA LEU A 90 -5.29 -7.64 -0.70
C LEU A 90 -3.83 -8.07 -0.56
N PHE A 91 -3.16 -7.67 0.53
CA PHE A 91 -1.82 -8.17 0.82
C PHE A 91 -1.83 -9.69 1.03
N LEU A 92 -2.83 -10.23 1.74
CA LEU A 92 -3.00 -11.68 1.88
C LEU A 92 -3.31 -12.36 0.53
N LEU A 93 -4.10 -11.71 -0.33
CA LEU A 93 -4.34 -12.20 -1.69
C LEU A 93 -3.04 -12.29 -2.48
N PHE A 94 -2.16 -11.28 -2.39
CA PHE A 94 -0.83 -11.35 -2.99
C PHE A 94 -0.03 -12.52 -2.44
N ALA A 95 0.03 -12.67 -1.12
CA ALA A 95 0.83 -13.70 -0.46
C ALA A 95 0.34 -15.13 -0.71
N LYS A 96 -0.98 -15.36 -0.77
CA LYS A 96 -1.56 -16.71 -0.80
C LYS A 96 -2.03 -17.15 -2.18
N VAL A 97 -2.26 -16.21 -3.09
CA VAL A 97 -2.84 -16.51 -4.40
C VAL A 97 -1.93 -16.01 -5.52
N VAL A 98 -1.62 -14.72 -5.55
CA VAL A 98 -0.90 -14.13 -6.70
C VAL A 98 0.56 -14.60 -6.74
N THR A 99 1.28 -14.55 -5.62
CA THR A 99 2.67 -14.97 -5.57
C THR A 99 2.85 -16.44 -5.95
N PRO A 100 2.12 -17.42 -5.36
CA PRO A 100 2.25 -18.82 -5.76
C PRO A 100 1.89 -19.11 -7.21
N LEU A 101 0.92 -18.38 -7.76
CA LEU A 101 0.44 -18.62 -9.13
C LEU A 101 1.30 -17.95 -10.19
N VAL A 102 1.81 -16.75 -9.90
CA VAL A 102 2.40 -15.85 -10.90
C VAL A 102 3.89 -15.63 -10.69
N VAL A 103 4.40 -15.67 -9.46
CA VAL A 103 5.79 -15.29 -9.16
C VAL A 103 6.64 -16.52 -8.86
N ASP A 104 6.17 -17.41 -7.99
CA ASP A 104 6.93 -18.59 -7.55
C ASP A 104 7.40 -19.48 -8.71
N PRO A 105 6.61 -19.75 -9.77
CA PRO A 105 7.06 -20.57 -10.90
C PRO A 105 8.33 -20.03 -11.59
N PHE A 106 8.57 -18.71 -11.53
CA PHE A 106 9.77 -18.09 -12.11
C PHE A 106 10.96 -18.05 -11.16
N LEU A 107 10.72 -18.29 -9.86
CA LEU A 107 11.74 -18.18 -8.81
C LEU A 107 12.11 -19.53 -8.19
N GLN A 108 11.39 -20.62 -8.50
CA GLN A 108 11.55 -21.95 -7.89
C GLN A 108 13.00 -22.47 -7.90
N ASP A 109 13.73 -22.26 -9.00
CA ASP A 109 15.13 -22.70 -9.15
C ASP A 109 16.15 -21.58 -8.95
N SER A 110 15.72 -20.42 -8.45
CA SER A 110 16.61 -19.29 -8.24
C SER A 110 17.38 -19.44 -6.92
N ASN A 111 18.65 -19.01 -6.91
CA ASN A 111 19.45 -18.92 -5.68
C ASN A 111 18.98 -17.76 -4.76
N ILE A 112 17.91 -17.06 -5.12
CA ILE A 112 17.42 -15.85 -4.45
C ILE A 112 16.20 -16.21 -3.59
N TRP A 113 16.41 -17.06 -2.60
CA TRP A 113 15.34 -17.58 -1.73
C TRP A 113 14.51 -16.49 -1.04
N TYR A 114 15.13 -15.36 -0.68
CA TYR A 114 14.44 -14.25 -0.05
C TYR A 114 13.45 -13.54 -0.99
N ALA A 115 13.63 -13.63 -2.31
CA ALA A 115 12.73 -13.02 -3.27
C ALA A 115 11.35 -13.70 -3.28
N GLN A 116 11.29 -15.02 -3.07
CA GLN A 116 10.03 -15.75 -2.94
C GLN A 116 9.25 -15.29 -1.70
N GLN A 117 9.94 -15.11 -0.57
CA GLN A 117 9.32 -14.68 0.69
C GLN A 117 8.83 -13.23 0.63
N GLU A 118 9.56 -12.36 -0.06
CA GLU A 118 9.28 -10.92 -0.12
C GLU A 118 8.49 -10.50 -1.37
N ALA A 119 8.24 -11.42 -2.31
CA ALA A 119 7.43 -11.18 -3.51
C ALA A 119 6.07 -10.52 -3.23
N PRO A 120 5.30 -10.91 -2.19
CA PRO A 120 4.03 -10.26 -1.88
C PRO A 120 4.20 -8.76 -1.54
N ILE A 121 5.31 -8.39 -0.90
CA ILE A 121 5.64 -6.99 -0.62
C ILE A 121 5.96 -6.26 -1.92
N GLY A 122 6.73 -6.87 -2.83
CA GLY A 122 7.01 -6.30 -4.14
C GLY A 122 5.73 -6.02 -4.95
N LEU A 123 4.79 -6.97 -5.00
CA LEU A 123 3.49 -6.79 -5.64
C LEU A 123 2.68 -5.66 -4.99
N ALA A 124 2.67 -5.60 -3.66
CA ALA A 124 1.97 -4.58 -2.93
C ALA A 124 2.57 -3.18 -3.16
N VAL A 125 3.89 -3.05 -3.23
CA VAL A 125 4.58 -1.80 -3.57
C VAL A 125 4.07 -1.27 -4.92
N ILE A 126 4.09 -2.10 -5.96
CA ILE A 126 3.62 -1.72 -7.30
C ILE A 126 2.17 -1.25 -7.22
N PHE A 127 1.30 -2.07 -6.62
CA PHE A 127 -0.12 -1.79 -6.54
C PHE A 127 -0.45 -0.49 -5.79
N PHE A 128 0.05 -0.34 -4.56
CA PHE A 128 -0.27 0.81 -3.71
C PHE A 128 0.39 2.10 -4.19
N LEU A 129 1.58 2.02 -4.80
CA LEU A 129 2.20 3.17 -5.44
C LEU A 129 1.35 3.65 -6.63
N THR A 130 0.90 2.74 -7.49
CA THR A 130 0.02 3.07 -8.62
C THR A 130 -1.29 3.67 -8.14
N LEU A 131 -1.93 3.08 -7.13
CA LEU A 131 -3.16 3.65 -6.55
C LEU A 131 -2.94 5.04 -5.95
N GLY A 132 -1.84 5.26 -5.21
CA GLY A 132 -1.50 6.56 -4.66
C GLY A 132 -1.34 7.63 -5.76
N ILE A 133 -0.66 7.28 -6.86
CA ILE A 133 -0.51 8.18 -8.02
C ILE A 133 -1.87 8.49 -8.67
N ILE A 134 -2.71 7.48 -8.89
CA ILE A 134 -4.05 7.66 -9.45
C ILE A 134 -4.90 8.57 -8.56
N LEU A 135 -4.88 8.33 -7.25
CA LEU A 135 -5.62 9.13 -6.27
C LEU A 135 -5.16 10.60 -6.28
N LEU A 136 -3.84 10.83 -6.36
CA LEU A 136 -3.27 12.17 -6.44
C LEU A 136 -3.59 12.89 -7.76
N LYS A 137 -3.59 12.18 -8.89
CA LYS A 137 -3.99 12.73 -10.20
C LYS A 137 -5.46 13.15 -10.19
N ASN A 138 -6.34 12.28 -9.70
CA ASN A 138 -7.77 12.55 -9.63
C ASN A 138 -8.11 13.73 -8.71
N TYR A 139 -7.32 13.94 -7.64
CA TYR A 139 -7.41 15.13 -6.80
C TYR A 139 -7.11 16.43 -7.58
N LYS A 140 -6.07 16.43 -8.42
CA LYS A 140 -5.67 17.62 -9.19
C LYS A 140 -6.75 18.02 -10.20
N THR A 141 -7.32 17.05 -10.91
CA THR A 141 -8.40 17.28 -11.89
C THR A 141 -9.68 17.81 -11.25
N ALA A 142 -10.00 17.42 -10.01
CA ALA A 142 -11.18 17.93 -9.30
C ALA A 142 -11.05 19.39 -8.84
N ARG A 143 -9.88 20.02 -9.01
CA ARG A 143 -9.58 21.40 -8.58
C ARG A 143 -9.38 22.38 -9.74
N SER A 144 -9.09 21.89 -10.95
CA SER A 144 -9.01 22.68 -12.19
C SER A 144 -10.40 22.97 -12.74
#